data_AF-A0A4Y3FM98-F1
#
_entry.id   AF-A0A4Y3FM98-F1
#
_cell.length_a   1.000
_cell.length_b   1.000
_cell.length_c   1.000
_cell.angle_alpha   90.00
_cell.angle_beta   90.00
_cell.angle_gamma   90.00
#
_symmetry.space_group_name_H-M   'P 1'
#
loop_
_entity.id
_entity.type
_entity.pdbx_description
1 polymer ?
#
loop_
_entity_poly.entity_id
_entity_poly.type
_entity_poly.pdbx_seq_one_letter_code
_entity_poly.pdbx_strand_id
1 'polypeptide(L)'
;MIHDYYLSETKEDLSVELGKKKKEILNKSKNKNIDEFYPKQKDLQNLPGNSILIKISFTLKKPYTSKDEGEFHIINGRIFENPIIRDKFLGIPMVRPSTWKGHLRFAAGKVDMDEEDRRKIIRRLFGSKSGDGNTLKGRLYFFPTFFKNNPNHIQL
;
A
#
# COMPACT_ATOMS: atom_id res chain seq x y z
N MET A 1 -37.63 2.83 -1.67
CA MET A 1 -36.47 2.96 -0.75
C MET A 1 -36.59 4.31 -0.07
N ILE A 2 -36.72 4.34 1.25
CA ILE A 2 -36.73 5.59 2.02
C ILE A 2 -35.27 6.05 2.09
N HIS A 3 -34.97 7.20 1.48
CA HIS A 3 -33.68 7.84 1.62
C HIS A 3 -33.71 8.61 2.95
N ASP A 4 -33.00 8.10 3.95
CA ASP A 4 -33.03 8.64 5.30
C ASP A 4 -32.11 9.87 5.40
N TYR A 5 -32.68 11.03 5.08
CA TYR A 5 -31.99 12.30 4.93
C TYR A 5 -31.28 12.76 6.22
N TYR A 6 -31.87 12.45 7.38
CA TYR A 6 -31.31 12.77 8.69
C TYR A 6 -30.04 11.96 9.00
N LEU A 7 -29.96 10.73 8.49
CA LEU A 7 -28.78 9.87 8.62
C LEU A 7 -27.68 10.19 7.60
N SER A 8 -27.98 10.87 6.49
CA SER A 8 -26.97 11.32 5.54
C SER A 8 -26.24 12.58 5.98
N GLU A 9 -26.96 13.59 6.48
CA GLU A 9 -26.36 14.85 6.94
C GLU A 9 -25.45 14.62 8.17
N THR A 10 -25.92 13.82 9.13
CA THR A 10 -25.13 13.46 10.32
C THR A 10 -23.86 12.68 9.99
N LYS A 11 -23.91 11.78 9.00
CA LYS A 11 -22.70 11.08 8.50
C LYS A 11 -21.72 12.03 7.84
N GLU A 12 -22.21 13.04 7.12
CA GLU A 12 -21.38 14.02 6.44
C GLU A 12 -20.64 14.91 7.44
N ASP A 13 -21.35 15.45 8.44
CA ASP A 13 -20.76 16.26 9.52
C ASP A 13 -19.73 15.48 10.35
N LEU A 14 -20.06 14.23 10.75
CA LEU A 14 -19.14 13.33 11.45
C LEU A 14 -17.88 13.06 10.61
N SER A 15 -18.05 12.83 9.29
CA SER A 15 -16.93 12.61 8.37
C SER A 15 -16.05 13.85 8.25
N VAL A 16 -16.66 15.04 8.24
CA VAL A 16 -15.95 16.32 8.19
C VAL A 16 -15.12 16.54 9.45
N GLU A 17 -15.69 16.28 10.62
CA GLU A 17 -15.01 16.41 11.90
C GLU A 17 -13.86 15.41 12.05
N LEU A 18 -14.08 14.15 11.68
CA LEU A 18 -13.06 13.10 11.67
C LEU A 18 -11.89 13.47 10.74
N GLY A 19 -12.17 13.98 9.54
CA GLY A 19 -11.14 14.41 8.60
C GLY A 19 -10.29 15.57 9.12
N LYS A 20 -10.92 16.56 9.79
CA LYS A 20 -10.21 17.68 10.44
C LYS A 20 -9.28 17.18 11.56
N LYS A 21 -9.79 16.32 12.46
CA LYS A 21 -9.03 15.75 13.57
C LYS A 21 -7.84 14.91 13.10
N LYS A 22 -8.04 14.09 12.05
CA LYS A 22 -6.97 13.32 11.40
C LYS A 22 -5.87 14.22 10.84
N LYS A 23 -6.24 15.31 10.17
CA LYS A 23 -5.28 16.29 9.62
C LYS A 23 -4.46 16.97 10.72
N GLU A 24 -5.10 17.32 11.84
CA GLU A 24 -4.43 17.91 12.99
C GLU A 24 -3.40 16.97 13.62
N ILE A 25 -3.78 15.71 13.86
CA ILE A 25 -2.89 14.66 14.36
C ILE A 25 -1.70 14.47 13.41
N LEU A 26 -1.96 14.44 12.11
CA LEU A 26 -0.91 14.26 11.11
C LEU A 26 0.07 15.43 11.07
N ASN A 27 -0.40 16.67 11.23
CA ASN A 27 0.45 17.86 11.29
C ASN A 27 1.30 17.93 12.57
N LYS A 28 0.84 17.34 13.68
CA LYS A 28 1.60 17.22 14.93
C LYS A 28 2.74 16.19 14.82
N SER A 29 2.67 15.24 13.89
CA SER A 29 3.75 14.28 13.62
C SER A 29 4.93 14.98 12.93
N LYS A 30 5.93 15.37 13.73
CA LYS A 30 7.07 16.21 13.29
C LYS A 30 8.10 15.49 12.42
N ASN A 31 8.07 14.16 12.30
CA ASN A 31 9.13 13.41 11.60
C ASN A 31 8.55 12.41 10.60
N LYS A 32 8.46 12.84 9.33
CA LYS A 32 8.01 11.99 8.21
C LYS A 32 9.18 11.20 7.63
N ASN A 33 9.89 10.43 8.48
CA ASN A 33 11.00 9.63 8.01
C ASN A 33 10.51 8.26 7.49
N ILE A 34 10.35 8.17 6.17
CA ILE A 34 9.95 6.92 5.50
C ILE A 34 10.98 5.80 5.65
N ASP A 35 12.24 6.12 5.98
CA ASP A 35 13.29 5.12 6.15
C ASP A 35 13.05 4.22 7.38
N GLU A 36 12.16 4.61 8.29
CA GLU A 36 11.73 3.79 9.42
C GLU A 36 10.87 2.59 9.02
N PHE A 37 10.26 2.61 7.84
CA PHE A 37 9.41 1.53 7.33
C PHE A 37 10.20 0.42 6.61
N TYR A 38 11.52 0.61 6.45
CA TYR A 38 12.41 -0.32 5.78
C TYR A 38 13.32 -1.02 6.79
N PRO A 39 13.68 -2.29 6.54
CA PRO A 39 14.59 -3.01 7.42
C PRO A 39 15.97 -2.33 7.42
N LYS A 40 16.49 -2.10 8.62
CA LYS A 40 17.83 -1.56 8.86
C LYS A 40 18.84 -2.70 8.88
N GLN A 41 20.13 -2.37 8.74
CA GLN A 41 21.21 -3.37 8.73
C GLN A 41 21.16 -4.34 9.93
N LYS A 42 20.81 -3.82 11.11
CA LYS A 42 20.63 -4.62 12.34
C LYS A 42 19.49 -5.63 12.24
N ASP A 43 18.42 -5.30 11.51
CA ASP A 43 17.26 -6.18 11.36
C ASP A 43 17.60 -7.35 10.41
N LEU A 44 18.50 -7.11 9.45
CA LEU A 44 18.98 -8.13 8.51
C LEU A 44 19.83 -9.21 9.17
N GLN A 45 20.45 -8.93 10.31
CA GLN A 45 21.25 -9.91 11.08
C GLN A 45 20.40 -11.02 11.69
N ASN A 46 19.10 -10.77 11.88
CA ASN A 46 18.16 -11.73 12.46
C ASN A 46 17.44 -12.59 11.42
N LEU A 47 17.76 -12.41 10.13
CA LEU A 47 17.15 -13.20 9.07
C LEU A 47 17.77 -14.60 8.98
N PRO A 48 17.00 -15.63 8.56
CA PRO A 48 17.55 -16.96 8.31
C PRO A 48 18.72 -16.90 7.32
N GLY A 49 19.65 -17.85 7.43
CA GLY A 49 20.75 -17.98 6.48
C GLY A 49 20.27 -18.01 5.03
N ASN A 50 21.04 -17.39 4.12
CA ASN A 50 20.71 -17.22 2.70
C ASN A 50 19.50 -16.32 2.41
N SER A 51 19.12 -15.46 3.36
CA SER A 51 18.15 -14.38 3.09
C SER A 51 18.80 -13.27 2.27
N ILE A 52 18.05 -12.70 1.34
CA ILE A 52 18.50 -11.61 0.47
C ILE A 52 17.47 -10.49 0.52
N LEU A 53 17.94 -9.25 0.67
CA LEU A 53 17.13 -8.05 0.50
C LEU A 53 17.26 -7.53 -0.93
N ILE A 54 16.14 -7.46 -1.65
CA ILE A 54 16.10 -6.91 -3.01
C ILE A 54 15.44 -5.53 -2.94
N LYS A 55 16.17 -4.50 -3.38
CA LYS A 55 15.67 -3.12 -3.46
C LYS A 55 15.66 -2.68 -4.92
N ILE A 56 14.48 -2.27 -5.40
CA ILE A 56 14.28 -1.81 -6.77
C ILE A 56 13.66 -0.42 -6.70
N SER A 57 14.19 0.52 -7.48
CA SER A 57 13.64 1.87 -7.64
C SER A 57 12.84 1.95 -8.94
N PHE A 58 11.66 2.57 -8.87
CA PHE A 58 10.78 2.75 -10.02
C PHE A 58 10.46 4.23 -10.22
N THR A 59 10.44 4.65 -11.48
CA THR A 59 9.93 5.96 -11.89
C THR A 59 8.59 5.76 -12.60
N LEU A 60 7.55 6.45 -12.14
CA LEU A 60 6.26 6.42 -12.79
C LEU A 60 6.34 7.11 -14.16
N LYS A 61 6.03 6.38 -15.23
CA LYS A 61 5.92 6.96 -16.59
C LYS A 61 4.55 7.60 -16.86
N LYS A 62 3.54 7.23 -16.08
CA LYS A 62 2.16 7.72 -16.14
C LYS A 62 1.64 7.93 -14.72
N PRO A 63 0.61 8.78 -14.53
CA PRO A 63 -0.04 8.91 -13.24
C PRO A 63 -0.46 7.55 -12.68
N TYR A 64 -0.21 7.34 -11.38
CA TYR A 64 -0.58 6.13 -10.68
C TYR A 64 -1.90 6.33 -9.94
N THR A 65 -2.80 5.36 -10.04
CA THR A 65 -4.03 5.30 -9.26
C THR A 65 -4.11 3.95 -8.55
N SER A 66 -4.79 3.93 -7.42
CA SER A 66 -5.00 2.77 -6.59
C SER A 66 -6.32 2.90 -5.86
N LYS A 67 -7.14 1.86 -5.92
CA LYS A 67 -8.41 1.84 -5.19
C LYS A 67 -8.12 1.79 -3.68
N ASP A 68 -8.41 2.88 -2.98
CA ASP A 68 -8.46 2.85 -1.52
C ASP A 68 -9.87 2.44 -1.08
N GLU A 69 -9.96 1.64 -0.03
CA GLU A 69 -11.25 1.24 0.56
C GLU A 69 -11.60 2.09 1.80
N GLY A 70 -10.82 3.15 2.09
CA GLY A 70 -10.91 3.90 3.34
C GLY A 70 -10.79 5.42 3.23
N GLU A 71 -11.72 6.07 3.93
CA GLU A 71 -11.84 7.46 4.42
C GLU A 71 -11.77 8.64 3.43
N PHE A 72 -12.93 9.30 3.32
CA PHE A 72 -13.17 10.65 2.80
C PHE A 72 -12.01 11.62 3.08
N HIS A 73 -11.35 12.12 2.04
CA HIS A 73 -10.34 13.17 2.19
C HIS A 73 -10.98 14.53 2.01
N ILE A 74 -10.91 15.41 3.01
CA ILE A 74 -11.42 16.78 2.88
C ILE A 74 -10.34 17.66 2.26
N ILE A 75 -10.56 18.11 1.03
CA ILE A 75 -9.73 19.13 0.36
C ILE A 75 -10.62 20.36 0.16
N ASN A 76 -10.23 21.50 0.74
CA ASN A 76 -10.94 22.79 0.62
C ASN A 76 -12.44 22.71 0.99
N GLY A 77 -12.79 21.94 2.02
CA GLY A 77 -14.18 21.80 2.48
C GLY A 77 -15.03 20.83 1.65
N ARG A 78 -14.46 20.17 0.63
CA ARG A 78 -15.15 19.12 -0.15
C ARG A 78 -14.58 17.74 0.19
N ILE A 79 -15.48 16.77 0.33
CA ILE A 79 -15.14 15.35 0.42
C ILE A 79 -14.61 14.89 -0.94
N PHE A 80 -13.41 14.36 -0.95
CA PHE A 80 -12.72 13.83 -2.12
C PHE A 80 -12.32 12.37 -1.89
N GLU A 81 -12.59 11.51 -2.86
CA GLU A 81 -11.99 10.19 -2.92
C GLU A 81 -10.58 10.34 -3.50
N ASN A 82 -9.57 10.29 -2.63
CA ASN A 82 -8.20 10.34 -3.11
C ASN A 82 -7.88 9.02 -3.84
N PRO A 83 -7.52 9.06 -5.12
CA PRO A 83 -7.26 7.85 -5.89
C PRO A 83 -5.93 7.19 -5.54
N ILE A 84 -5.19 7.67 -4.53
CA ILE A 84 -3.89 7.10 -4.12
C ILE A 84 -3.92 6.78 -2.64
N ILE A 85 -3.63 5.52 -2.32
CA ILE A 85 -3.55 5.02 -0.94
C ILE A 85 -2.44 5.75 -0.18
N ARG A 86 -2.72 6.08 1.07
CA ARG A 86 -1.76 6.68 1.99
C ARG A 86 -1.49 5.78 3.18
N ASP A 87 -0.28 5.85 3.71
CA ASP A 87 0.01 5.24 5.00
C ASP A 87 -0.85 5.88 6.11
N LYS A 88 -1.27 5.06 7.07
CA LYS A 88 -2.19 5.48 8.14
C LYS A 88 -1.52 6.38 9.19
N PHE A 89 -0.20 6.23 9.38
CA PHE A 89 0.55 6.96 10.40
C PHE A 89 1.09 8.29 9.88
N LEU A 90 1.70 8.28 8.69
CA LEU A 90 2.36 9.45 8.10
C LEU A 90 1.57 10.13 6.99
N GLY A 91 0.46 9.54 6.52
CA GLY A 91 -0.36 10.12 5.45
C GLY A 91 0.37 10.25 4.11
N ILE A 92 1.51 9.55 3.94
CA ILE A 92 2.35 9.61 2.75
C ILE A 92 1.79 8.65 1.70
N PRO A 93 1.66 9.07 0.43
CA PRO A 93 1.18 8.19 -0.62
C PRO A 93 2.13 7.02 -0.81
N MET A 94 1.57 5.82 -0.98
CA MET A 94 2.35 4.59 -1.10
C MET A 94 1.69 3.54 -1.99
N VAL A 95 2.50 2.60 -2.48
CA VAL A 95 2.04 1.30 -2.98
C VAL A 95 2.08 0.29 -1.83
N ARG A 96 0.94 -0.37 -1.56
CA ARG A 96 0.85 -1.36 -0.48
C ARG A 96 1.73 -2.59 -0.76
N PRO A 97 2.30 -3.23 0.28
CA PRO A 97 2.98 -4.52 0.13
C PRO A 97 2.11 -5.58 -0.55
N SER A 98 0.81 -5.62 -0.24
CA SER A 98 -0.15 -6.54 -0.83
C SER A 98 -0.38 -6.28 -2.31
N THR A 99 -0.38 -5.02 -2.74
CA THR A 99 -0.46 -4.63 -4.15
C THR A 99 0.75 -5.14 -4.92
N TRP A 100 1.96 -4.94 -4.41
CA TRP A 100 3.18 -5.49 -5.03
C TRP A 100 3.16 -7.01 -5.10
N LYS A 101 2.77 -7.67 -4.00
CA LYS A 101 2.60 -9.13 -3.97
C LYS A 101 1.64 -9.61 -5.06
N GLY A 102 0.50 -8.94 -5.21
CA GLY A 102 -0.52 -9.26 -6.22
C GLY A 102 0.01 -9.10 -7.64
N HIS A 103 0.60 -7.93 -7.97
CA HIS A 103 1.16 -7.65 -9.29
C HIS A 103 2.26 -8.64 -9.68
N LEU A 104 3.21 -8.90 -8.78
CA LEU A 104 4.31 -9.82 -9.05
C LEU A 104 3.85 -11.27 -9.13
N ARG A 105 2.87 -11.67 -8.31
CA ARG A 105 2.26 -13.00 -8.42
C ARG A 105 1.54 -13.19 -9.76
N PHE A 106 0.80 -12.17 -10.22
CA PHE A 106 0.14 -12.18 -11.51
C PHE A 106 1.14 -12.26 -12.66
N ALA A 107 2.17 -11.41 -12.64
CA ALA A 107 3.24 -11.40 -13.64
C ALA A 107 3.99 -12.74 -13.67
N ALA A 108 4.31 -13.32 -12.51
CA ALA A 108 4.93 -14.65 -12.42
C ALA A 108 4.06 -15.75 -13.05
N GLY A 109 2.73 -15.61 -13.02
CA GLY A 109 1.79 -16.51 -13.69
C GLY A 109 1.77 -16.39 -15.22
N LYS A 110 2.45 -15.39 -15.79
CA LYS A 110 2.56 -15.15 -17.24
C LYS A 110 3.94 -15.50 -17.79
N VAL A 111 4.87 -15.95 -16.95
CA VAL A 111 6.19 -16.41 -17.39
C VAL A 111 6.02 -17.71 -18.17
N ASP A 112 6.64 -17.77 -19.35
CA ASP A 112 6.66 -18.96 -20.19
C ASP A 112 7.55 -20.04 -19.56
N MET A 113 6.92 -21.11 -19.10
CA MET A 113 7.52 -22.26 -18.43
C MET A 113 6.45 -23.32 -18.21
N ASP A 114 6.89 -24.54 -17.92
CA ASP A 114 6.03 -25.65 -17.54
C ASP A 114 5.01 -25.25 -16.44
N GLU A 115 3.76 -25.66 -16.62
CA GLU A 115 2.64 -25.30 -15.75
C GLU A 115 2.83 -25.80 -14.32
N GLU A 116 3.35 -27.01 -14.16
CA GLU A 116 3.53 -27.63 -12.86
C GLU A 116 4.65 -26.93 -12.09
N ASP A 117 5.77 -26.67 -12.75
CA ASP A 117 6.91 -25.95 -12.19
C ASP A 117 6.54 -24.50 -11.84
N ARG A 118 5.81 -23.81 -12.71
CA ARG A 118 5.30 -22.46 -12.45
C ARG A 118 4.44 -22.42 -11.20
N ARG A 119 3.51 -23.36 -11.06
CA ARG A 119 2.64 -23.47 -9.88
C ARG A 119 3.44 -23.76 -8.62
N LYS A 120 4.42 -24.66 -8.67
CA LYS A 120 5.33 -24.96 -7.54
C LYS A 120 6.12 -23.72 -7.11
N ILE A 121 6.70 -22.99 -8.06
CA ILE A 121 7.49 -21.77 -7.80
C ILE A 121 6.60 -20.68 -7.21
N ILE A 122 5.44 -20.39 -7.82
CA ILE A 122 4.50 -19.38 -7.32
C ILE A 122 4.05 -19.70 -5.90
N ARG A 123 3.69 -20.96 -5.62
CA ARG A 123 3.27 -21.37 -4.27
C ARG A 123 4.41 -21.21 -3.26
N ARG A 124 5.65 -21.58 -3.62
CA ARG A 124 6.83 -21.43 -2.76
C ARG A 124 7.16 -19.96 -2.45
N LEU A 125 7.06 -19.08 -3.44
CA LEU A 125 7.44 -17.67 -3.30
C LEU A 125 6.33 -16.83 -2.66
N PHE A 126 5.08 -16.99 -3.10
CA PHE A 126 3.96 -16.12 -2.71
C PHE A 126 3.01 -16.74 -1.67
N GLY A 127 3.10 -18.06 -1.45
CA GLY A 127 2.21 -18.82 -0.56
C GLY A 127 1.01 -19.44 -1.28
N SER A 128 0.18 -20.15 -0.50
CA SER A 128 -1.06 -20.77 -0.99
C SER A 128 -2.12 -19.72 -1.36
N LYS A 129 -3.14 -20.13 -2.13
CA LYS A 129 -4.33 -19.31 -2.35
C LYS A 129 -5.25 -19.40 -1.12
N SER A 130 -6.06 -18.36 -0.91
CA SER A 130 -7.12 -18.40 0.09
C SER A 130 -8.09 -19.53 -0.28
N GLY A 131 -8.37 -20.43 0.67
CA GLY A 131 -9.22 -21.61 0.43
C GLY A 131 -8.46 -22.91 0.14
N ASP A 132 -7.13 -22.87 0.02
CA ASP A 132 -6.34 -24.12 -0.02
C ASP A 132 -6.32 -24.75 1.39
N GLY A 133 -6.67 -26.04 1.49
CA GLY A 133 -6.73 -26.77 2.77
C GLY A 133 -5.41 -26.86 3.54
N ASN A 134 -4.27 -26.56 2.90
CA ASN A 134 -2.96 -26.43 3.52
C ASN A 134 -2.43 -25.01 3.36
N THR A 135 -2.41 -24.25 4.46
CA THR A 135 -1.91 -22.87 4.46
C THR A 135 -0.39 -22.86 4.43
N LEU A 136 0.18 -22.50 3.26
CA LEU A 136 1.61 -22.33 3.07
C LEU A 136 1.97 -20.85 3.03
N LYS A 137 2.84 -20.41 3.94
CA LYS A 137 3.40 -19.05 3.91
C LYS A 137 4.46 -18.95 2.81
N GLY A 138 4.35 -17.93 1.97
CA GLY A 138 5.34 -17.64 0.94
C GLY A 138 6.69 -17.19 1.54
N ARG A 139 7.77 -17.39 0.78
CA ARG A 139 9.13 -16.96 1.18
C ARG A 139 9.43 -15.50 0.87
N LEU A 140 8.65 -14.85 0.01
CA LEU A 140 8.80 -13.43 -0.30
C LEU A 140 8.05 -12.56 0.72
N TYR A 141 8.76 -11.59 1.27
CA TYR A 141 8.24 -10.54 2.13
C TYR A 141 8.30 -9.21 1.38
N PHE A 142 7.19 -8.48 1.37
CA PHE A 142 7.04 -7.22 0.64
C PHE A 142 6.99 -6.06 1.63
N PHE A 143 7.60 -4.94 1.24
CA PHE A 143 7.61 -3.69 2.00
C PHE A 143 6.82 -2.61 1.26
N PRO A 144 6.28 -1.61 1.98
CA PRO A 144 5.58 -0.50 1.33
C PRO A 144 6.54 0.31 0.48
N THR A 145 6.06 0.84 -0.65
CA THR A 145 6.85 1.77 -1.46
C THR A 145 6.24 3.14 -1.36
N PHE A 146 6.95 4.08 -0.73
CA PHE A 146 6.51 5.47 -0.63
C PHE A 146 6.91 6.25 -1.87
N PHE A 147 6.01 7.11 -2.35
CA PHE A 147 6.37 8.04 -3.42
C PHE A 147 7.23 9.16 -2.82
N LYS A 148 8.46 9.30 -3.33
CA LYS A 148 9.33 10.43 -3.04
C LYS A 148 9.04 11.53 -4.05
N ASN A 149 8.79 12.76 -3.58
CA ASN A 149 8.79 13.90 -4.48
C ASN A 149 10.21 14.06 -5.03
N ASN A 150 10.35 14.01 -6.35
CA ASN A 150 11.59 14.39 -6.99
C ASN A 150 11.59 15.92 -7.04
N PRO A 151 12.50 16.64 -6.36
CA PRO A 151 12.49 18.11 -6.35
C PRO A 151 12.65 18.74 -7.74
N ASN A 152 13.02 17.95 -8.75
CA ASN A 152 13.30 18.41 -10.12
C ASN A 152 12.11 18.32 -11.09
N HIS A 153 10.90 17.95 -10.65
CA HIS A 153 9.72 17.94 -11.50
C HIS A 153 8.53 18.58 -10.78
N ILE A 154 8.61 19.89 -10.61
CA ILE A 154 7.44 20.76 -10.48
C ILE A 154 7.27 21.40 -11.85
N GLN A 155 6.41 20.84 -12.69
CA GLN A 155 5.78 21.61 -13.75
C GLN A 155 4.39 21.97 -13.28
N LEU A 156 4.12 23.28 -13.34
CA LEU A 156 2.98 24.04 -12.86
C LEU A 156 1.62 23.42 -13.24
#